data_AF-A0A2A5GX09-F1
#
_entry.id   AF-A0A2A5GX09-F1
#
_cell.length_a   1.000
_cell.length_b   1.000
_cell.length_c   1.000
_cell.angle_alpha   90.00
_cell.angle_beta   90.00
_cell.angle_gamma   90.00
#
_symmetry.space_group_name_H-M   'P 1'
#
loop_
_entity.id
_entity.type
_entity.pdbx_description
1 polymer ?
#
loop_
_entity_poly.entity_id
_entity_poly.type
_entity_poly.pdbx_seq_one_letter_code
_entity_poly.pdbx_strand_id
1 'polypeptide(L)'
;MIVFGTGFTGFLESLVWAFFGIAIFLPIFIWGPDIEHSLFPVINEETFLVVKSDDENENRFHIYDLHFDKLRGCELVQKSIAWFYYDTAEGVIKRMHYISPPNENGSRPVGPNVSNGWKIDIPENSGDQIIVLAHQCHIFWNTRTEIIINESNTKRK
;
A
#
# COMPACT_ATOMS: atom_id res chain seq x y z
N MET A 1 56.55 -17.10 -25.90
CA MET A 1 55.54 -17.90 -25.17
C MET A 1 54.74 -16.91 -24.33
N ILE A 2 53.56 -16.50 -24.80
CA ILE A 2 52.76 -15.48 -24.11
C ILE A 2 51.77 -16.20 -23.21
N VAL A 3 51.91 -15.98 -21.91
CA VAL A 3 51.03 -16.53 -20.87
C VAL A 3 49.74 -15.69 -20.84
N PHE A 4 48.78 -16.03 -21.69
CA PHE A 4 47.39 -15.59 -21.56
C PHE A 4 46.60 -16.74 -20.94
N GLY A 5 46.44 -16.78 -19.61
CA GLY A 5 45.79 -17.94 -18.98
C GLY A 5 45.06 -17.73 -17.68
N THR A 6 45.28 -16.64 -16.94
CA THR A 6 44.72 -16.49 -15.58
C THR A 6 43.64 -15.41 -15.45
N GLY A 7 43.57 -14.44 -16.36
CA GLY A 7 42.59 -13.34 -16.27
C GLY A 7 41.18 -13.69 -16.74
N PHE A 8 41.05 -14.55 -17.76
CA PHE A 8 39.75 -14.87 -18.37
C PHE A 8 38.93 -15.85 -17.53
N THR A 9 39.59 -16.83 -16.90
CA THR A 9 38.95 -17.81 -16.02
C THR A 9 38.45 -17.18 -14.71
N GLY A 10 39.24 -16.29 -14.09
CA GLY A 10 38.83 -15.57 -12.89
C GLY A 10 37.67 -14.59 -13.13
N PHE A 11 37.60 -13.99 -14.32
CA PHE A 11 36.47 -13.14 -14.71
C PHE A 11 35.16 -13.94 -14.86
N LEU A 12 35.21 -15.10 -15.52
CA LEU A 12 34.04 -15.98 -15.67
C LEU A 12 33.57 -16.54 -14.32
N GLU A 13 34.50 -16.95 -13.44
CA GLU A 13 34.16 -17.42 -12.10
C GLU A 13 33.47 -16.32 -11.28
N SER A 14 33.97 -15.08 -11.35
CA SER A 14 33.35 -13.94 -10.67
C SER A 14 31.92 -13.66 -11.18
N LEU A 15 31.68 -13.78 -12.49
CA LEU A 15 30.35 -13.62 -13.07
C LEU A 15 29.38 -14.73 -12.62
N VAL A 16 29.87 -15.97 -12.52
CA VAL A 16 29.06 -17.10 -12.02
C VAL A 16 28.64 -16.84 -10.58
N TRP A 17 29.57 -16.46 -9.70
CA TRP A 17 29.23 -16.13 -8.32
C TRP A 17 28.29 -14.93 -8.19
N ALA A 18 28.48 -13.88 -9.01
CA ALA A 18 27.57 -12.74 -9.06
C ALA A 18 26.16 -13.16 -9.51
N PHE A 19 26.06 -14.02 -10.52
CA PHE A 19 24.78 -14.55 -10.99
C PHE A 19 24.08 -15.40 -9.92
N PHE A 20 24.81 -16.30 -9.25
CA PHE A 20 24.27 -17.08 -8.14
C PHE A 20 23.81 -16.19 -6.99
N GLY A 21 24.58 -15.15 -6.66
CA GLY A 21 24.18 -14.14 -5.68
C GLY A 21 22.87 -13.47 -6.06
N ILE A 22 22.78 -12.90 -7.27
CA ILE A 22 21.56 -12.26 -7.76
C ILE A 22 20.38 -13.24 -7.75
N ALA A 23 20.57 -14.47 -8.24
CA ALA A 23 19.52 -15.47 -8.30
C ALA A 23 18.94 -15.85 -6.92
N ILE A 24 19.78 -15.82 -5.87
CA ILE A 24 19.34 -16.11 -4.49
C ILE A 24 18.70 -14.89 -3.84
N PHE A 25 19.29 -13.71 -3.98
CA PHE A 25 18.82 -12.51 -3.28
C PHE A 25 17.63 -11.84 -3.95
N LEU A 26 17.59 -11.78 -5.28
CA LEU A 26 16.56 -11.06 -6.03
C LEU A 26 15.12 -11.54 -5.71
N PRO A 27 14.84 -12.85 -5.58
CA PRO A 27 13.52 -13.32 -5.15
C PRO A 27 13.12 -12.81 -3.76
N ILE A 28 14.05 -12.67 -2.83
CA ILE A 28 13.76 -12.16 -1.47
C ILE A 28 13.27 -10.72 -1.53
N PHE A 29 13.88 -9.88 -2.38
CA PHE A 29 13.45 -8.48 -2.52
C PHE A 29 12.15 -8.33 -3.32
N ILE A 30 11.85 -9.25 -4.24
CA ILE A 30 10.62 -9.22 -5.04
C ILE A 30 9.43 -9.72 -4.22
N TRP A 31 9.57 -10.89 -3.59
CA TRP A 31 8.45 -11.59 -2.92
C TRP A 31 8.42 -11.37 -1.41
N GLY A 32 9.52 -10.92 -0.80
CA GLY A 32 9.62 -10.65 0.63
C GLY A 32 8.52 -9.71 1.15
N PRO A 33 8.20 -8.60 0.48
CA PRO A 33 7.12 -7.70 0.91
C PRO A 33 5.76 -8.39 1.00
N ASP A 34 5.41 -9.21 0.00
CA ASP A 34 4.11 -9.89 -0.08
C ASP A 34 4.02 -11.03 0.94
N ILE A 35 5.10 -11.80 1.10
CA ILE A 35 5.21 -12.83 2.13
C ILE A 35 5.11 -12.21 3.53
N GLU A 36 5.80 -11.08 3.77
CA GLU A 36 5.70 -10.36 5.05
C GLU A 36 4.28 -9.86 5.29
N HIS A 37 3.62 -9.29 4.29
CA HIS A 37 2.24 -8.84 4.44
C HIS A 37 1.29 -9.98 4.81
N SER A 38 1.44 -11.13 4.14
CA SER A 38 0.60 -12.31 4.37
C SER A 38 0.80 -12.92 5.76
N LEU A 39 2.04 -13.02 6.24
CA LEU A 39 2.35 -13.64 7.53
C LEU A 39 2.25 -12.67 8.71
N PHE A 40 2.51 -11.38 8.46
CA PHE A 40 2.64 -10.34 9.48
C PHE A 40 1.93 -9.05 9.04
N PRO A 41 0.59 -9.06 8.88
CA PRO A 41 -0.16 -7.89 8.46
C PRO A 41 0.02 -6.73 9.44
N VAL A 42 0.04 -5.51 8.91
CA VAL A 42 0.22 -4.28 9.71
C VAL A 42 -1.12 -3.75 10.21
N ILE A 43 -2.16 -3.90 9.39
CA ILE A 43 -3.53 -3.48 9.68
C ILE A 43 -4.42 -4.71 9.52
N ASN A 44 -5.43 -4.83 10.38
CA ASN A 44 -6.44 -5.88 10.31
C ASN A 44 -7.38 -5.68 9.10
N GLU A 45 -7.81 -6.77 8.48
CA GLU A 45 -8.70 -6.79 7.31
C GLU A 45 -10.09 -6.22 7.61
N GLU A 46 -10.51 -6.24 8.88
CA GLU A 46 -11.75 -5.62 9.37
C GLU A 46 -11.60 -4.09 9.51
N THR A 47 -11.34 -3.42 8.40
CA THR A 47 -11.34 -1.96 8.31
C THR A 47 -12.69 -1.49 7.79
N PHE A 48 -13.31 -0.54 8.48
CA PHE A 48 -14.60 0.03 8.08
C PHE A 48 -14.51 1.54 7.86
N LEU A 49 -15.28 2.00 6.88
CA LEU A 49 -15.38 3.42 6.53
C LEU A 49 -16.73 3.96 6.96
N VAL A 50 -16.67 5.09 7.66
CA VAL A 50 -17.85 5.90 7.95
C VAL A 50 -17.86 7.05 6.97
N VAL A 51 -18.92 7.11 6.15
CA VAL A 51 -19.12 8.21 5.19
C VAL A 51 -19.94 9.28 5.87
N LYS A 52 -19.41 10.50 5.90
CA LYS A 52 -20.14 11.72 6.23
C LYS A 52 -20.36 12.49 4.92
N SER A 53 -21.60 12.89 4.65
CA SER A 53 -21.88 13.85 3.58
C SER A 53 -21.24 15.19 3.94
N ASP A 54 -20.57 15.84 2.98
CA ASP A 54 -20.17 17.24 3.13
C ASP A 54 -21.39 18.09 2.78
N ASP A 55 -22.15 18.50 3.79
CA ASP A 55 -23.42 19.25 3.64
C ASP A 55 -23.23 20.61 2.93
N GLU A 56 -21.99 21.10 2.77
CA GLU A 56 -21.69 22.37 2.10
C GLU A 56 -21.43 22.25 0.58
N ASN A 57 -21.17 21.05 0.06
CA ASN A 57 -20.88 20.82 -1.36
C ASN A 57 -21.65 19.59 -1.84
N GLU A 58 -22.93 19.80 -2.15
CA GLU A 58 -23.82 18.78 -2.70
C GLU A 58 -23.12 18.00 -3.85
N ASN A 59 -22.91 16.71 -3.59
CA ASN A 59 -22.59 15.62 -4.54
C ASN A 59 -21.17 15.41 -5.08
N ARG A 60 -20.15 16.22 -4.76
CA ARG A 60 -18.78 15.95 -5.30
C ARG A 60 -17.81 15.34 -4.29
N PHE A 61 -17.82 15.80 -3.04
CA PHE A 61 -16.84 15.37 -2.05
C PHE A 61 -17.48 14.59 -0.92
N HIS A 62 -16.89 13.45 -0.61
CA HIS A 62 -17.27 12.62 0.54
C HIS A 62 -16.19 12.72 1.61
N ILE A 63 -16.63 12.88 2.86
CA ILE A 63 -15.75 12.87 4.02
C ILE A 63 -15.73 11.46 4.59
N TYR A 64 -14.56 10.85 4.67
CA TYR A 64 -14.36 9.50 5.17
C TYR A 64 -13.63 9.51 6.51
N ASP A 65 -14.16 8.72 7.45
CA ASP A 65 -13.45 8.30 8.65
C ASP A 65 -13.06 6.82 8.49
N LEU A 66 -11.75 6.54 8.42
CA LEU A 66 -11.18 5.20 8.31
C LEU A 66 -10.91 4.64 9.70
N HIS A 67 -11.67 3.62 10.09
CA HIS A 67 -11.46 2.91 11.35
C HIS A 67 -10.73 1.60 11.08
N PHE A 68 -9.55 1.45 11.67
CA PHE A 68 -8.71 0.29 11.46
C PHE A 68 -8.02 -0.15 12.75
N ASP A 69 -7.70 -1.44 12.84
CA ASP A 69 -6.90 -1.98 13.94
C ASP A 69 -5.46 -2.21 13.48
N LYS A 70 -4.52 -1.54 14.13
CA LYS A 70 -3.09 -1.62 13.78
C LYS A 70 -2.46 -2.73 14.58
N LEU A 71 -2.03 -3.80 13.91
CA LEU A 71 -1.48 -5.00 14.55
C LEU A 71 0.01 -4.88 14.89
N ARG A 72 0.74 -4.01 14.16
CA ARG A 72 2.20 -3.88 14.30
C ARG A 72 2.64 -2.43 14.50
N GLY A 73 3.75 -2.25 15.21
CA GLY A 73 4.37 -0.95 15.48
C GLY A 73 5.06 -0.27 14.29
N CYS A 74 4.79 -0.70 13.05
CA CYS A 74 5.43 -0.13 11.87
C CYS A 74 4.99 1.30 11.60
N GLU A 75 5.88 2.12 11.06
CA GLU A 75 5.54 3.50 10.71
C GLU A 75 4.83 3.55 9.35
N LEU A 76 3.79 4.37 9.24
CA LEU A 76 3.21 4.66 7.93
C LEU A 76 4.22 5.53 7.16
N VAL A 77 4.60 5.11 5.95
CA VAL A 77 5.48 5.92 5.11
C VAL A 77 4.70 7.18 4.73
N GLN A 78 5.23 8.35 5.09
CA GLN A 78 4.55 9.63 4.82
C GLN A 78 4.21 9.74 3.32
N LYS A 79 2.98 10.17 3.01
CA LYS A 79 2.45 10.33 1.64
C LYS A 79 2.33 9.03 0.82
N SER A 80 2.38 7.85 1.45
CA SER A 80 2.26 6.55 0.77
C SER A 80 0.84 5.98 0.72
N ILE A 81 -0.16 6.87 0.73
CA ILE A 81 -1.57 6.48 0.62
C ILE A 81 -1.99 6.65 -0.83
N ALA A 82 -2.42 5.56 -1.44
CA ALA A 82 -3.02 5.57 -2.76
C ALA A 82 -4.47 5.07 -2.65
N TRP A 83 -5.37 5.76 -3.33
CA TRP A 83 -6.78 5.39 -3.39
C TRP A 83 -7.15 5.14 -4.84
N PHE A 84 -7.84 4.03 -5.07
CA PHE A 84 -8.32 3.59 -6.37
C PHE A 84 -9.81 3.29 -6.28
N TYR A 85 -10.47 3.28 -7.43
CA TYR A 85 -11.84 2.84 -7.58
C TYR A 85 -11.97 1.97 -8.82
N TYR A 86 -12.91 1.03 -8.79
CA TYR A 86 -13.31 0.28 -9.96
C TYR A 86 -14.28 1.13 -10.79
N ASP A 87 -13.86 1.52 -11.99
CA ASP A 87 -14.74 2.22 -12.94
C ASP A 87 -15.66 1.20 -13.60
N THR A 88 -16.94 1.22 -13.21
CA THR A 88 -17.95 0.29 -13.71
C THR A 88 -18.31 0.51 -15.18
N ALA A 89 -18.04 1.70 -15.74
CA ALA A 89 -18.33 2.00 -17.14
C ALA A 89 -17.25 1.44 -18.09
N GLU A 90 -15.98 1.51 -17.69
CA GLU A 90 -14.85 1.02 -18.48
C GLU A 90 -14.36 -0.38 -18.05
N GLY A 91 -14.77 -0.86 -16.88
CA GLY A 91 -14.37 -2.15 -16.32
C GLY A 91 -12.91 -2.20 -15.84
N VAL A 92 -12.33 -1.05 -15.48
CA VAL A 92 -10.91 -0.90 -15.12
C VAL A 92 -10.72 -0.21 -13.77
N ILE A 93 -9.61 -0.49 -13.09
CA ILE A 93 -9.24 0.21 -11.84
C ILE A 93 -8.58 1.54 -12.19
N LYS A 94 -9.13 2.64 -11.68
CA LYS A 94 -8.59 3.99 -11.84
C LYS A 94 -8.14 4.57 -10.50
N ARG A 95 -7.14 5.45 -10.56
CA ARG A 95 -6.67 6.20 -9.38
C ARG A 95 -7.64 7.34 -9.09
N MET A 96 -7.91 7.60 -7.82
CA MET A 96 -8.73 8.74 -7.40
C MET A 96 -8.05 10.06 -7.78
N HIS A 97 -8.83 10.99 -8.33
CA HIS A 97 -8.32 12.27 -8.85
C HIS A 97 -7.95 13.26 -7.75
N TYR A 98 -8.69 13.24 -6.63
CA TYR A 98 -8.49 14.13 -5.51
C TYR A 98 -8.57 13.39 -4.18
N ILE A 99 -7.53 13.56 -3.36
CA ILE A 99 -7.44 13.03 -1.99
C ILE A 99 -6.84 14.13 -1.13
N SER A 100 -7.63 14.65 -0.19
CA SER A 100 -7.11 15.54 0.86
C SER A 100 -6.91 14.72 2.13
N PRO A 101 -5.65 14.48 2.56
CA PRO A 101 -5.38 13.79 3.80
C PRO A 101 -5.80 14.65 5.00
N PRO A 102 -6.17 14.02 6.11
CA PRO A 102 -6.44 14.74 7.33
C PRO A 102 -5.17 15.38 7.87
N ASN A 103 -5.33 16.49 8.58
CA ASN A 103 -4.23 17.24 9.18
C ASN A 103 -3.75 16.54 10.46
N GLU A 104 -3.27 15.30 10.32
CA GLU A 104 -2.77 14.47 11.40
C GLU A 104 -1.29 14.15 11.16
N ASN A 105 -0.44 14.60 12.08
CA ASN A 105 0.98 14.28 12.08
C ASN A 105 1.27 13.23 13.15
N GLY A 106 1.89 12.11 12.77
CA GLY A 106 2.49 11.18 13.73
C GLY A 106 2.32 9.70 13.38
N SER A 107 3.18 8.87 13.98
CA SER A 107 2.98 7.43 13.99
C SER A 107 1.85 7.07 14.97
N ARG A 108 0.99 6.15 14.58
CA ARG A 108 -0.13 5.69 15.41
C ARG A 108 0.28 4.49 16.27
N PRO A 109 -0.18 4.38 17.52
CA PRO A 109 0.10 3.22 18.36
C PRO A 109 -0.55 1.95 17.80
N VAL A 110 -0.07 0.79 18.24
CA VAL A 110 -0.71 -0.51 17.99
C VAL A 110 -2.09 -0.52 18.67
N GLY A 111 -3.08 -1.10 17.99
CA GLY A 111 -4.46 -1.20 18.44
C GLY A 111 -5.46 -0.39 17.58
N PRO A 112 -6.68 -0.20 18.09
CA PRO A 112 -7.75 0.50 17.37
C PRO A 112 -7.39 1.97 17.12
N ASN A 113 -7.48 2.39 15.86
CA ASN A 113 -7.18 3.74 15.42
C ASN A 113 -8.26 4.26 14.48
N VAL A 114 -8.38 5.58 14.41
CA VAL A 114 -9.34 6.25 13.52
C VAL A 114 -8.64 7.37 12.77
N SER A 115 -8.77 7.39 11.44
CA SER A 115 -8.29 8.47 10.57
C SER A 115 -9.46 9.25 10.02
N ASN A 116 -9.70 10.43 10.60
CA ASN A 116 -10.90 11.21 10.35
C ASN A 116 -10.65 12.31 9.34
N GLY A 117 -11.62 12.60 8.48
CA GLY A 117 -11.58 13.81 7.66
C GLY A 117 -10.87 13.67 6.32
N TRP A 118 -10.80 12.47 5.76
CA TRP A 118 -10.37 12.27 4.38
C TRP A 118 -11.40 12.87 3.43
N LYS A 119 -11.01 13.88 2.63
CA LYS A 119 -11.90 14.43 1.59
C LYS A 119 -11.55 13.82 0.25
N ILE A 120 -12.53 13.17 -0.38
CA ILE A 120 -12.32 12.37 -1.58
C ILE A 120 -13.40 12.69 -2.60
N ASP A 121 -12.97 12.95 -3.83
CA ASP A 121 -13.86 13.12 -4.98
C ASP A 121 -14.17 11.75 -5.58
N ILE A 122 -15.42 11.30 -5.48
CA ILE A 122 -15.83 9.98 -5.96
C ILE A 122 -16.68 10.14 -7.21
N PRO A 123 -16.23 9.58 -8.35
CA PRO A 123 -17.00 9.61 -9.58
C PRO A 123 -18.31 8.81 -9.46
N GLU A 124 -19.37 9.25 -10.13
CA GLU A 124 -20.69 8.59 -10.10
C GLU A 124 -20.65 7.10 -10.53
N ASN A 125 -19.71 6.71 -11.39
CA ASN A 125 -19.53 5.33 -11.88
C ASN A 125 -18.57 4.49 -11.03
N SER A 126 -18.24 4.92 -9.82
CA SER A 126 -17.36 4.17 -8.93
C SER A 126 -18.07 2.95 -8.33
N GLY A 127 -17.49 1.77 -8.51
CA GLY A 127 -17.81 0.57 -7.74
C GLY A 127 -16.94 0.47 -6.49
N ASP A 128 -16.42 -0.73 -6.23
CA ASP A 128 -15.49 -1.02 -5.14
C ASP A 128 -14.30 -0.06 -5.13
N GLN A 129 -13.91 0.41 -3.94
CA GLN A 129 -12.74 1.25 -3.76
C GLN A 129 -11.61 0.48 -3.10
N ILE A 130 -10.37 0.83 -3.41
CA ILE A 130 -9.18 0.16 -2.90
C ILE A 130 -8.26 1.22 -2.31
N ILE A 131 -7.94 1.10 -1.03
CA ILE A 131 -6.89 1.90 -0.38
C ILE A 131 -5.63 1.05 -0.28
N VAL A 132 -4.51 1.58 -0.75
CA VAL A 132 -3.19 0.99 -0.57
C VAL A 132 -2.38 1.89 0.36
N LEU A 133 -1.91 1.29 1.45
CA LEU A 133 -1.08 1.92 2.47
C LEU A 133 0.30 1.27 2.48
N ALA A 134 1.39 2.05 2.50
CA ALA A 134 2.74 1.49 2.68
C ALA A 134 3.28 1.78 4.09
N HIS A 135 3.84 0.74 4.69
CA HIS A 135 4.40 0.77 6.04
C HIS A 135 5.89 0.42 6.01
N GLN A 136 6.68 1.18 6.76
CA GLN A 136 8.08 0.89 7.01
C GLN A 136 8.15 -0.11 8.17
N CYS A 137 8.09 -1.41 7.86
CA CYS A 137 8.29 -2.49 8.83
C CYS A 137 9.70 -3.08 8.79
N HIS A 138 10.37 -3.00 7.64
CA HIS A 138 11.69 -3.55 7.39
C HIS A 138 12.64 -2.47 6.84
N ILE A 139 13.95 -2.64 6.95
CA ILE A 139 14.93 -1.64 6.47
C ILE A 139 15.04 -1.65 4.93
N PHE A 140 14.79 -2.81 4.31
CA PHE A 140 15.02 -3.02 2.88
C PHE A 140 13.80 -2.82 1.99
N TRP A 141 12.59 -2.93 2.53
CA TRP A 141 11.36 -2.78 1.76
C TRP A 141 10.21 -2.30 2.64
N ASN A 142 9.15 -1.84 1.98
CA ASN A 142 7.91 -1.43 2.62
C ASN A 142 6.88 -2.55 2.52
N THR A 143 6.19 -2.82 3.62
CA THR A 143 5.04 -3.73 3.65
C THR A 143 3.82 -2.95 3.19
N ARG A 144 3.10 -3.48 2.21
CA ARG A 144 1.86 -2.86 1.71
C ARG A 144 0.67 -3.47 2.42
N THR A 145 -0.39 -2.69 2.57
CA THR A 145 -1.68 -3.18 3.04
C THR A 145 -2.75 -2.63 2.13
N GLU A 146 -3.57 -3.53 1.61
CA GLU A 146 -4.66 -3.21 0.71
C GLU A 146 -5.98 -3.36 1.47
N ILE A 147 -6.82 -2.34 1.41
CA ILE A 147 -8.12 -2.31 2.06
C ILE A 147 -9.15 -2.13 0.95
N ILE A 148 -10.03 -3.13 0.81
CA ILE A 148 -11.11 -3.14 -0.17
C ILE A 148 -12.39 -2.62 0.51
N ILE A 149 -13.01 -1.64 -0.12
CA ILE A 149 -14.16 -0.90 0.39
C ILE A 149 -15.34 -1.18 -0.51
N ASN A 150 -16.27 -1.94 0.04
CA ASN A 150 -17.49 -2.33 -0.63
C ASN A 150 -18.69 -1.91 0.21
N GLU A 151 -19.90 -2.04 -0.33
CA GLU A 151 -21.13 -1.70 0.40
C GLU A 151 -21.26 -2.46 1.73
N SER A 152 -20.74 -3.69 1.83
CA SER A 152 -20.78 -4.51 3.05
C SER A 152 -19.98 -3.90 4.21
N ASN A 153 -18.93 -3.13 3.92
CA ASN A 153 -17.96 -2.61 4.89
C ASN A 153 -18.09 -1.09 5.08
N THR A 154 -19.07 -0.48 4.41
CA THR A 154 -19.35 0.96 4.46
C THR A 154 -20.56 1.20 5.36
N LYS A 155 -20.36 1.91 6.48
CA LYS A 155 -21.48 2.34 7.35
C LYS A 155 -21.81 3.80 7.04
N ARG A 156 -22.99 4.04 6.46
CA ARG A 156 -23.54 5.40 6.35
C ARG A 156 -24.12 5.80 7.71
N LYS A 157 -23.75 6.98 8.20
CA LYS A 157 -24.37 7.59 9.39
C LYS A 157 -25.44 8.57 8.96
#